data_AF-A0A5B1C9Y6-F1
#
_entry.id   AF-A0A5B1C9Y6-F1
#
_cell.length_a   1.000
_cell.length_b   1.000
_cell.length_c   1.000
_cell.angle_alpha   90.00
_cell.angle_beta   90.00
_cell.angle_gamma   90.00
#
_symmetry.space_group_name_H-M   'P 1'
#
loop_
_entity.id
_entity.type
_entity.pdbx_description
1 polymer ?
#
loop_
_entity_poly.entity_id
_entity_poly.type
_entity_poly.pdbx_seq_one_letter_code
_entity_poly.pdbx_strand_id
1 'polypeptide(L)'
;MLDAQQETYVEKISFILLNQLIAQCNASYNGLAHLKSQIRRFVNSQEKIKLLLPAFPCKTNNLDKVLSHTPDLGEYVVLRKFVQCIRDIESVYEPGVTFYIFSDYHTFSDYISVDLDHHYDYSDNLRKMVANMNCSDALKIVNFEHFDEFSDLKDTEYFDGLREKFGDPDYAENFTELKLKNNKMNQTYLGLKKFMNQDQKFVLAPLSYKDRRRRLADIAKGMMVQGKALDNFLQQKFADCIRLSIHEHPMIGKKYSLFLFHERQFKTPWHSTLLFDASRGEFIIDSKENHLKRSGVILPVTHDGKPWCYLQLSAADEVHAHALRQIRAELQHEKSGLYLKCPANRASLDMLLPKELSQLVKEFGSVLLRGFAPLADSEQLQTWYLNHRSAVTWAYEVSVQAFKGSAGEQPLHWELSCPPAYMAVHPHRYQYEDYTPHEYAVYSVASPDSNTWTVVDAALAVLTINGQEREQLRNTIMHYSNFSPEHGGNTLHPLVRYCSTSRQDVLRWQDFQHAQGYLTHLEGVSELTEQSRIYQRLNTLCHDPRVCFEYRLQTGDLLLVNNLTTLQASHTSSMHNEYWSIHLQPDSINSPWQPHNRIVEQAELTSA
;
A
#
# COMPACT_ATOMS: atom_id res chain seq x y z
N MET A 1 7.44 21.06 36.22
CA MET A 1 6.25 21.00 35.35
C MET A 1 6.74 20.46 34.02
N LEU A 2 6.18 19.36 33.53
CA LEU A 2 6.45 18.94 32.14
C LEU A 2 6.08 20.11 31.24
N ASP A 3 6.91 20.38 30.25
CA ASP A 3 6.56 21.30 29.18
C ASP A 3 5.25 20.78 28.55
N ALA A 4 4.21 21.62 28.53
CA ALA A 4 2.89 21.24 28.01
C ALA A 4 2.98 20.73 26.55
N GLN A 5 3.99 21.19 25.81
CA GLN A 5 4.30 20.72 24.47
C GLN A 5 4.80 19.26 24.46
N GLN A 6 5.69 18.90 25.38
CA GLN A 6 6.21 17.52 25.49
C GLN A 6 5.10 16.52 25.82
N GLU A 7 4.18 16.87 26.72
CA GLU A 7 3.05 15.99 27.04
C GLU A 7 2.09 15.86 25.83
N THR A 8 1.92 16.93 25.06
CA THR A 8 1.15 16.89 23.80
C THR A 8 1.76 15.90 22.79
N TYR A 9 3.10 15.83 22.69
CA TYR A 9 3.78 14.82 21.86
C TYR A 9 3.48 13.41 22.36
N VAL A 10 3.58 13.16 23.66
CA VAL A 10 3.27 11.86 24.26
C VAL A 10 1.85 11.41 23.91
N GLU A 11 0.86 12.31 24.01
CA GLU A 11 -0.53 12.01 23.65
C GLU A 11 -0.71 11.70 22.17
N LYS A 12 -0.18 12.55 21.27
CA LYS A 12 -0.29 12.36 19.81
C LYS A 12 0.36 11.05 19.36
N ILE A 13 1.56 10.76 19.85
CA ILE A 13 2.31 9.54 19.49
C ILE A 13 1.59 8.30 20.02
N SER A 14 1.10 8.35 21.26
CA SER A 14 0.31 7.25 21.83
C SER A 14 -0.95 6.98 21.02
N PHE A 15 -1.65 8.03 20.59
CA PHE A 15 -2.82 7.92 19.73
C PHE A 15 -2.48 7.26 18.39
N ILE A 16 -1.40 7.71 17.72
CA ILE A 16 -0.96 7.13 16.45
C ILE A 16 -0.67 5.63 16.60
N LEU A 17 0.13 5.25 17.60
CA LEU A 17 0.47 3.84 17.85
C LEU A 17 -0.77 2.98 18.15
N LEU A 18 -1.70 3.46 18.96
CA LEU A 18 -2.93 2.75 19.32
C LEU A 18 -3.93 2.63 18.17
N ASN A 19 -4.00 3.65 17.31
CA ASN A 19 -4.92 3.68 16.19
C ASN A 19 -4.41 2.83 15.02
N GLN A 20 -3.10 2.83 14.78
CA GLN A 20 -2.53 2.23 13.58
C GLN A 20 -1.91 0.86 13.81
N LEU A 21 -1.21 0.65 14.92
CA LEU A 21 -0.37 -0.54 15.13
C LEU A 21 -0.92 -1.46 16.23
N ILE A 22 -1.09 -0.94 17.45
CA ILE A 22 -1.31 -1.74 18.66
C ILE A 22 -2.73 -2.32 18.70
N ALA A 23 -2.81 -3.64 18.69
CA ALA A 23 -4.01 -4.40 19.01
C ALA A 23 -4.31 -4.25 20.50
N GLN A 24 -5.36 -3.51 20.84
CA GLN A 24 -5.81 -3.16 22.19
C GLN A 24 -6.45 -4.35 22.94
N CYS A 25 -5.87 -5.55 22.81
CA CYS A 25 -6.35 -6.80 23.38
C CYS A 25 -6.28 -6.74 24.92
N ASN A 26 -7.44 -6.91 25.58
CA ASN A 26 -7.57 -6.86 27.05
C ASN A 26 -6.85 -5.64 27.65
N ALA A 27 -7.03 -4.46 27.03
CA ALA A 27 -6.33 -3.26 27.43
C ALA A 27 -6.73 -2.79 28.84
N SER A 28 -5.73 -2.34 29.59
CA SER A 28 -5.91 -1.76 30.93
C SER A 28 -5.38 -0.33 30.96
N TYR A 29 -5.96 0.50 31.83
CA TYR A 29 -5.44 1.85 32.07
C TYR A 29 -3.95 1.84 32.44
N ASN A 30 -3.53 0.89 33.28
CA ASN A 30 -2.13 0.74 33.67
C ASN A 30 -1.21 0.40 32.48
N GLY A 31 -1.67 -0.42 31.54
CA GLY A 31 -0.92 -0.72 30.32
C GLY A 31 -0.77 0.47 29.39
N LEU A 32 -1.81 1.30 29.28
CA LEU A 32 -1.76 2.58 28.56
C LEU A 32 -0.83 3.58 29.25
N ALA A 33 -0.94 3.72 30.58
CA ALA A 33 -0.09 4.59 31.36
C ALA A 33 1.39 4.18 31.25
N HIS A 34 1.66 2.87 31.20
CA HIS A 34 3.01 2.34 30.97
C HIS A 34 3.54 2.71 29.57
N LEU A 35 2.72 2.55 28.52
CA LEU A 35 3.11 2.93 27.15
C LEU A 35 3.47 4.42 27.10
N LYS A 36 2.61 5.27 27.65
CA LYS A 36 2.84 6.71 27.75
C LYS A 36 4.12 7.03 28.52
N SER A 37 4.39 6.31 29.61
CA SER A 37 5.63 6.46 30.39
C SER A 37 6.88 6.13 29.56
N GLN A 38 6.85 5.05 28.78
CA GLN A 38 7.96 4.68 27.90
C GLN A 38 8.19 5.74 26.82
N ILE A 39 7.12 6.23 26.18
CA ILE A 39 7.20 7.31 25.17
C ILE A 39 7.75 8.60 25.81
N ARG A 40 7.23 8.98 26.98
CA ARG A 40 7.65 10.20 27.70
C ARG A 40 9.13 10.20 28.03
N ARG A 41 9.72 9.04 28.32
CA ARG A 41 11.17 8.92 28.53
C ARG A 41 11.97 9.40 27.32
N PHE A 42 11.59 8.97 26.11
CA PHE A 42 12.25 9.42 24.87
C PHE A 42 11.99 10.89 24.57
N VAL A 43 10.74 11.33 24.74
CA VAL A 43 10.34 12.73 24.50
C VAL A 43 11.11 13.69 25.42
N ASN A 44 11.25 13.36 26.71
CA ASN A 44 12.00 14.18 27.65
C ASN A 44 13.49 14.30 27.28
N SER A 45 14.07 13.25 26.71
CA SER A 45 15.46 13.22 26.26
C SER A 45 15.67 13.74 24.83
N GLN A 46 14.60 14.10 24.11
CA GLN A 46 14.65 14.48 22.68
C GLN A 46 15.32 13.39 21.80
N GLU A 47 15.05 12.12 22.13
CA GLU A 47 15.61 10.97 21.40
C GLU A 47 14.57 10.29 20.51
N LYS A 48 15.02 9.61 19.45
CA LYS A 48 14.15 8.75 18.65
C LYS A 48 13.46 7.71 19.53
N ILE A 49 12.16 7.57 19.36
CA ILE A 49 11.42 6.47 20.01
C ILE A 49 11.88 5.17 19.37
N LYS A 50 12.23 4.17 20.19
CA LYS A 50 12.67 2.87 19.68
C LYS A 50 11.54 1.85 19.80
N LEU A 51 11.08 1.33 18.67
CA LEU A 51 10.11 0.23 18.59
C LEU A 51 10.84 -1.06 18.20
N LEU A 52 10.41 -2.20 18.75
CA LEU A 52 11.01 -3.49 18.44
C LEU A 52 9.94 -4.56 18.20
N LEU A 53 9.99 -5.19 17.02
CA LEU A 53 9.13 -6.29 16.63
C LEU A 53 9.97 -7.50 16.18
N PRO A 54 10.01 -8.59 16.96
CA PRO A 54 10.46 -9.88 16.46
C PRO A 54 9.43 -10.44 15.49
N ALA A 55 9.81 -10.55 14.21
CA ALA A 55 8.91 -10.93 13.12
C ALA A 55 9.69 -11.09 11.80
N PHE A 56 8.98 -11.50 10.75
CA PHE A 56 9.52 -11.64 9.39
C PHE A 56 10.76 -12.55 9.33
N PRO A 57 10.67 -13.81 9.80
CA PRO A 57 11.77 -14.77 9.70
C PRO A 57 12.05 -15.16 8.25
N CYS A 58 11.05 -15.73 7.59
CA CYS A 58 11.07 -16.28 6.23
C CYS A 58 9.63 -16.69 5.86
N LYS A 59 9.32 -16.88 4.57
CA LYS A 59 8.10 -17.59 4.15
C LYS A 59 8.14 -19.04 4.62
N THR A 60 6.98 -19.61 4.94
CA THR A 60 6.86 -21.05 5.23
C THR A 60 7.16 -21.89 4.00
N ASN A 61 7.77 -23.06 4.20
CA ASN A 61 7.94 -24.08 3.16
C ASN A 61 6.65 -24.85 2.84
N ASN A 62 5.54 -24.57 3.54
CA ASN A 62 4.23 -25.06 3.13
C ASN A 62 3.68 -24.24 1.95
N LEU A 63 3.95 -24.71 0.74
CA LEU A 63 3.45 -24.08 -0.49
C LEU A 63 1.92 -24.08 -0.61
N ASP A 64 1.16 -24.82 0.18
CA ASP A 64 -0.31 -24.68 0.21
C ASP A 64 -0.74 -23.33 0.83
N LYS A 65 0.16 -22.67 1.58
CA LYS A 65 -0.13 -21.41 2.27
C LYS A 65 0.35 -20.17 1.52
N VAL A 66 1.48 -20.28 0.83
CA VAL A 66 2.21 -19.14 0.25
C VAL A 66 2.51 -19.34 -1.24
N LEU A 67 2.87 -18.25 -1.93
CA LEU A 67 3.18 -18.27 -3.35
C LEU A 67 4.59 -18.80 -3.66
N SER A 68 5.58 -18.41 -2.88
CA SER A 68 7.00 -18.79 -3.02
C SER A 68 7.75 -18.55 -1.71
N HIS A 69 9.09 -18.70 -1.72
CA HIS A 69 9.95 -18.37 -0.57
C HIS A 69 10.25 -16.86 -0.44
N THR A 70 10.04 -16.06 -1.49
CA THR A 70 10.27 -14.61 -1.44
C THR A 70 9.05 -13.86 -0.88
N PRO A 71 9.24 -12.64 -0.34
CA PRO A 71 8.13 -11.79 0.09
C PRO A 71 7.22 -11.46 -1.09
N ASP A 72 5.95 -11.24 -0.82
CA ASP A 72 4.93 -10.91 -1.79
C ASP A 72 4.11 -9.68 -1.34
N LEU A 73 2.95 -9.43 -1.96
CA LEU A 73 2.11 -8.27 -1.63
C LEU A 73 1.76 -8.22 -0.13
N GLY A 74 1.68 -9.37 0.54
CA GLY A 74 1.38 -9.45 1.97
C GLY A 74 2.42 -8.75 2.82
N GLU A 75 3.70 -8.98 2.57
CA GLU A 75 4.77 -8.27 3.26
C GLU A 75 4.79 -6.79 2.91
N TYR A 76 4.63 -6.44 1.64
CA TYR A 76 4.62 -5.04 1.18
C TYR A 76 3.56 -4.21 1.89
N VAL A 77 2.30 -4.68 1.97
CA VAL A 77 1.23 -3.90 2.63
C VAL A 77 1.46 -3.71 4.12
N VAL A 78 2.09 -4.68 4.79
CA VAL A 78 2.41 -4.59 6.22
C VAL A 78 3.58 -3.63 6.45
N LEU A 79 4.64 -3.71 5.64
CA LEU A 79 5.75 -2.76 5.71
C LEU A 79 5.28 -1.34 5.40
N ARG A 80 4.44 -1.16 4.39
CA ARG A 80 3.83 0.15 4.05
C ARG A 80 3.04 0.73 5.22
N LYS A 81 2.30 -0.10 5.95
CA LYS A 81 1.60 0.29 7.17
C LYS A 81 2.56 0.76 8.28
N PHE A 82 3.71 0.10 8.44
CA PHE A 82 4.75 0.54 9.38
C PHE A 82 5.37 1.87 8.98
N VAL A 83 5.70 2.04 7.69
CA VAL A 83 6.22 3.31 7.16
C VAL A 83 5.23 4.44 7.38
N GLN A 84 3.93 4.22 7.12
CA GLN A 84 2.89 5.22 7.39
C GLN A 84 2.90 5.66 8.86
N CYS A 85 2.94 4.71 9.79
CA CYS A 85 2.98 5.04 11.22
C CYS A 85 4.24 5.82 11.60
N ILE A 86 5.40 5.47 11.02
CA ILE A 86 6.66 6.20 11.22
C ILE A 86 6.51 7.66 10.74
N ARG A 87 5.99 7.88 9.51
CA ARG A 87 5.79 9.23 8.96
C ARG A 87 4.80 10.06 9.78
N ASP A 88 3.75 9.42 10.31
CA ASP A 88 2.77 10.08 11.17
C ASP A 88 3.34 10.48 12.53
N ILE A 89 4.31 9.73 13.07
CA ILE A 89 5.03 10.14 14.28
C ILE A 89 6.02 11.25 13.97
N GLU A 90 6.79 11.15 12.88
CA GLU A 90 7.73 12.20 12.45
C GLU A 90 7.06 13.55 12.17
N SER A 91 5.79 13.55 11.73
CA SER A 91 5.05 14.80 11.49
C SER A 91 4.65 15.52 12.78
N VAL A 92 4.68 14.84 13.93
CA VAL A 92 4.33 15.44 15.24
C VAL A 92 5.50 15.51 16.21
N TYR A 93 6.59 14.76 15.97
CA TYR A 93 7.75 14.66 16.83
C TYR A 93 9.03 14.57 16.00
N GLU A 94 9.81 15.65 16.00
CA GLU A 94 10.97 15.84 15.11
C GLU A 94 12.03 14.72 15.18
N PRO A 95 12.44 14.22 16.37
CA PRO A 95 13.36 13.08 16.42
C PRO A 95 12.80 11.80 15.77
N GLY A 96 11.48 11.66 15.73
CA GLY A 96 10.80 10.54 15.07
C GLY A 96 11.01 9.20 15.78
N VAL A 97 11.16 8.15 14.98
CA VAL A 97 11.15 6.74 15.42
C VAL A 97 12.30 5.98 14.78
N THR A 98 12.88 5.04 15.53
CA THR A 98 13.58 3.89 14.95
C THR A 98 12.76 2.63 15.23
N PHE A 99 12.28 2.00 14.17
CA PHE A 99 11.51 0.76 14.24
C PHE A 99 12.42 -0.41 13.81
N TYR A 100 12.81 -1.24 14.78
CA TYR A 100 13.52 -2.49 14.54
C TYR A 100 12.54 -3.64 14.28
N ILE A 101 12.66 -4.25 13.11
CA ILE A 101 12.19 -5.62 12.86
C ILE A 101 13.38 -6.54 13.15
N PHE A 102 13.29 -7.33 14.20
CA PHE A 102 14.27 -8.36 14.49
C PHE A 102 13.83 -9.66 13.83
N SER A 103 14.54 -10.11 12.80
CA SER A 103 14.24 -11.38 12.16
C SER A 103 14.60 -12.52 13.11
N ASP A 104 13.59 -13.30 13.50
CA ASP A 104 13.71 -14.41 14.43
C ASP A 104 14.02 -15.75 13.74
N TYR A 105 14.41 -15.73 12.45
CA TYR A 105 14.77 -16.94 11.69
C TYR A 105 15.82 -17.79 12.40
N HIS A 106 16.98 -17.22 12.71
CA HIS A 106 18.09 -17.89 13.39
C HIS A 106 17.75 -18.34 14.81
N THR A 107 16.70 -17.78 15.40
CA THR A 107 16.18 -18.29 16.68
C THR A 107 15.52 -19.64 16.48
N PHE A 108 14.92 -19.91 15.34
CA PHE A 108 14.10 -21.09 15.12
C PHE A 108 14.59 -21.98 13.98
N SER A 109 15.75 -21.72 13.38
CA SER A 109 16.30 -22.40 12.20
C SER A 109 16.31 -23.93 12.32
N ASP A 110 16.67 -24.50 13.47
CA ASP A 110 16.64 -25.96 13.68
C ASP A 110 15.22 -26.55 13.77
N TYR A 111 14.22 -25.69 14.01
CA TYR A 111 12.83 -26.08 14.21
C TYR A 111 11.95 -25.74 13.01
N ILE A 112 12.34 -24.78 12.18
CA ILE A 112 11.68 -24.43 10.93
C ILE A 112 12.45 -25.08 9.78
N SER A 113 11.77 -25.89 8.98
CA SER A 113 12.44 -26.60 7.89
C SER A 113 12.54 -25.71 6.66
N VAL A 114 13.24 -24.57 6.78
CA VAL A 114 13.49 -23.58 5.72
C VAL A 114 14.99 -23.40 5.58
N ASP A 115 15.45 -23.23 4.34
CA ASP A 115 16.88 -23.10 4.03
C ASP A 115 17.39 -21.69 4.35
N LEU A 116 18.67 -21.61 4.74
CA LEU A 116 19.33 -20.36 5.11
C LEU A 116 19.34 -19.34 3.95
N ASP A 117 19.59 -19.81 2.73
CA ASP A 117 19.59 -18.94 1.54
C ASP A 117 18.21 -18.33 1.29
N HIS A 118 17.12 -19.07 1.54
CA HIS A 118 15.76 -18.54 1.43
C HIS A 118 15.49 -17.45 2.47
N HIS A 119 16.05 -17.55 3.67
CA HIS A 119 15.96 -16.50 4.69
C HIS A 119 16.64 -15.20 4.23
N TYR A 120 17.87 -15.29 3.70
CA TYR A 120 18.59 -14.10 3.25
C TYR A 120 17.95 -13.47 2.00
N ASP A 121 17.52 -14.27 1.01
CA ASP A 121 16.76 -13.76 -0.13
C ASP A 121 15.47 -13.08 0.35
N TYR A 122 14.76 -13.67 1.32
CA TYR A 122 13.58 -13.06 1.92
C TYR A 122 13.89 -11.72 2.60
N SER A 123 14.89 -11.69 3.49
CA SER A 123 15.31 -10.49 4.22
C SER A 123 15.77 -9.35 3.31
N ASP A 124 16.54 -9.67 2.27
CA ASP A 124 17.05 -8.68 1.32
C ASP A 124 15.94 -8.06 0.48
N ASN A 125 14.95 -8.85 0.05
CA ASN A 125 13.78 -8.30 -0.65
C ASN A 125 12.91 -7.43 0.28
N LEU A 126 12.80 -7.74 1.58
CA LEU A 126 12.14 -6.84 2.53
C LEU A 126 12.90 -5.51 2.68
N ARG A 127 14.23 -5.54 2.78
CA ARG A 127 15.06 -4.33 2.84
C ARG A 127 14.90 -3.48 1.58
N LYS A 128 14.80 -4.10 0.40
CA LYS A 128 14.49 -3.40 -0.86
C LYS A 128 13.14 -2.70 -0.81
N MET A 129 12.08 -3.36 -0.33
CA MET A 129 10.76 -2.70 -0.17
C MET A 129 10.82 -1.49 0.76
N VAL A 130 11.55 -1.59 1.88
CA VAL A 130 11.75 -0.46 2.81
C VAL A 130 12.53 0.68 2.15
N ALA A 131 13.55 0.36 1.34
CA ALA A 131 14.33 1.34 0.58
C ALA A 131 13.50 2.03 -0.52
N ASN A 132 12.64 1.28 -1.21
CA ASN A 132 11.72 1.80 -2.21
C ASN A 132 10.71 2.79 -1.59
N MET A 133 10.30 2.57 -0.34
CA MET A 133 9.50 3.52 0.44
C MET A 133 10.33 4.63 1.13
N ASN A 134 11.63 4.73 0.82
CA ASN A 134 12.56 5.70 1.37
C ASN A 134 12.63 5.74 2.91
N CYS A 135 12.50 4.58 3.57
CA CYS A 135 12.38 4.49 5.03
C CYS A 135 13.52 3.67 5.69
N SER A 136 14.61 3.41 4.96
CA SER A 136 15.74 2.63 5.49
C SER A 136 16.46 3.29 6.65
N ASP A 137 16.26 4.59 6.88
CA ASP A 137 16.82 5.37 7.99
C ASP A 137 16.08 5.12 9.32
N ALA A 138 14.78 4.82 9.26
CA ALA A 138 13.91 4.63 10.42
C ALA A 138 13.46 3.17 10.62
N LEU A 139 13.15 2.43 9.55
CA LEU A 139 12.73 1.04 9.61
C LEU A 139 13.91 0.11 9.32
N LYS A 140 14.36 -0.62 10.34
CA LYS A 140 15.59 -1.44 10.32
C LYS A 140 15.25 -2.91 10.43
N ILE A 141 15.65 -3.70 9.45
CA ILE A 141 15.56 -5.17 9.50
C ILE A 141 16.91 -5.71 9.96
N VAL A 142 16.94 -6.20 11.19
CA VAL A 142 18.15 -6.64 11.89
C VAL A 142 18.05 -8.12 12.26
N ASN A 143 19.21 -8.75 12.42
CA ASN A 143 19.39 -10.13 12.87
C ASN A 143 20.64 -10.18 13.77
N PHE A 144 21.11 -11.37 14.15
CA PHE A 144 22.26 -11.53 15.05
C PHE A 144 23.58 -10.97 14.50
N GLU A 145 23.76 -10.85 13.18
CA GLU A 145 25.02 -10.35 12.57
C GLU A 145 25.33 -8.90 12.96
N HIS A 146 24.33 -8.17 13.47
CA HIS A 146 24.43 -6.78 13.88
C HIS A 146 24.87 -6.60 15.35
N PHE A 147 25.26 -7.67 16.04
CA PHE A 147 25.59 -7.65 17.46
C PHE A 147 26.96 -8.27 17.72
N ASP A 148 27.79 -7.58 18.50
CA ASP A 148 29.15 -8.00 18.81
C ASP A 148 29.22 -9.38 19.48
N GLU A 149 28.20 -9.77 20.24
CA GLU A 149 28.12 -11.10 20.86
C GLU A 149 28.07 -12.26 19.87
N PHE A 150 27.81 -11.99 18.60
CA PHE A 150 27.75 -13.00 17.54
C PHE A 150 28.83 -12.78 16.48
N SER A 151 29.73 -11.81 16.68
CA SER A 151 30.81 -11.47 15.72
C SER A 151 31.85 -12.59 15.54
N ASP A 152 31.97 -13.46 16.54
CA ASP A 152 32.84 -14.65 16.54
C ASP A 152 32.18 -15.89 15.91
N LEU A 153 30.90 -15.80 15.55
CA LEU A 153 30.09 -16.92 15.05
C LEU A 153 29.72 -16.72 13.59
N LYS A 154 29.63 -17.83 12.86
CA LYS A 154 28.98 -17.86 11.55
C LYS A 154 27.48 -17.85 11.69
N ASP A 155 26.78 -17.47 10.63
CA ASP A 155 25.32 -17.50 10.54
C ASP A 155 24.72 -18.87 10.86
N THR A 156 25.37 -19.97 10.47
CA THR A 156 24.97 -21.34 10.81
C THR A 156 25.10 -21.67 12.31
N GLU A 157 25.86 -20.88 13.08
CA GLU A 157 26.15 -21.12 14.49
C GLU A 157 25.31 -20.22 15.42
N TYR A 158 24.55 -19.26 14.88
CA TYR A 158 23.76 -18.32 15.67
C TYR A 158 22.69 -18.99 16.54
N PHE A 159 22.11 -20.09 16.07
CA PHE A 159 21.12 -20.85 16.84
C PHE A 159 21.71 -21.39 18.15
N ASP A 160 22.83 -22.09 18.06
CA ASP A 160 23.52 -22.65 19.23
C ASP A 160 24.13 -21.53 20.08
N GLY A 161 24.75 -20.53 19.44
CA GLY A 161 25.31 -19.36 20.14
C GLY A 161 24.27 -18.60 20.96
N LEU A 162 23.04 -18.42 20.45
CA LEU A 162 21.95 -17.80 21.21
C LEU A 162 21.59 -18.64 22.44
N ARG A 163 21.50 -19.97 22.26
CA ARG A 163 21.16 -20.90 23.35
C ARG A 163 22.24 -20.91 24.43
N GLU A 164 23.51 -20.91 24.05
CA GLU A 164 24.64 -20.96 24.97
C GLU A 164 24.84 -19.64 25.71
N LYS A 165 24.75 -18.50 25.00
CA LYS A 165 25.03 -17.18 25.57
C LYS A 165 23.83 -16.62 26.37
N PHE A 166 22.60 -16.97 26.01
CA PHE A 166 21.38 -16.35 26.58
C PHE A 166 20.30 -17.34 27.02
N GLY A 167 20.52 -18.65 26.89
CA GLY A 167 19.57 -19.68 27.30
C GLY A 167 19.33 -19.76 28.81
N ASP A 168 18.34 -20.57 29.17
CA ASP A 168 17.96 -20.84 30.56
C ASP A 168 18.01 -22.36 30.77
N PRO A 169 19.16 -22.91 31.25
CA PRO A 169 19.34 -24.35 31.42
C PRO A 169 18.30 -24.97 32.35
N ASP A 170 18.00 -24.30 33.46
CA ASP A 170 17.00 -24.75 34.43
C ASP A 170 15.61 -24.85 33.79
N TYR A 171 15.23 -23.89 32.94
CA TYR A 171 13.99 -23.95 32.18
C TYR A 171 13.95 -25.11 31.19
N ALA A 172 15.06 -25.39 30.50
CA ALA A 172 15.16 -26.45 29.50
C ALA A 172 15.12 -27.86 30.12
N GLU A 173 15.81 -28.05 31.24
CA GLU A 173 15.87 -29.31 31.99
C GLU A 173 14.52 -29.62 32.65
N ASN A 174 13.92 -28.63 33.32
CA ASN A 174 12.67 -28.80 34.07
C ASN A 174 11.40 -28.61 33.22
N PHE A 175 11.53 -28.47 31.90
CA PHE A 175 10.43 -28.13 30.98
C PHE A 175 9.19 -29.00 31.16
N THR A 176 9.37 -30.32 31.31
CA THR A 176 8.25 -31.27 31.42
C THR A 176 7.42 -31.00 32.68
N GLU A 177 8.07 -30.77 33.81
CA GLU A 177 7.41 -30.49 35.08
C GLU A 177 6.75 -29.10 35.07
N LEU A 178 7.46 -28.08 34.59
CA LEU A 178 6.94 -26.71 34.47
C LEU A 178 5.69 -26.64 33.60
N LYS A 179 5.69 -27.36 32.47
CA LYS A 179 4.52 -27.46 31.58
C LYS A 179 3.31 -28.07 32.30
N LEU A 180 3.50 -29.09 33.13
CA LEU A 180 2.40 -29.74 33.87
C LEU A 180 1.82 -28.83 34.96
N LYS A 181 2.65 -28.01 35.60
CA LYS A 181 2.23 -27.08 36.66
C LYS A 181 1.64 -25.77 36.13
N ASN A 182 1.91 -25.40 34.88
CA ASN A 182 1.50 -24.12 34.29
C ASN A 182 0.57 -24.32 33.08
N ASN A 183 -0.73 -24.10 33.29
CA ASN A 183 -1.75 -24.24 32.24
C ASN A 183 -1.48 -23.36 31.01
N LYS A 184 -0.99 -22.13 31.19
CA LYS A 184 -0.69 -21.23 30.08
C LYS A 184 0.47 -21.77 29.24
N MET A 185 1.52 -22.24 29.90
CA MET A 185 2.67 -22.88 29.22
C MET A 185 2.23 -24.11 28.43
N ASN A 186 1.37 -24.95 29.01
CA ASN A 186 0.83 -26.12 28.30
C ASN A 186 -0.03 -25.72 27.09
N GLN A 187 -0.86 -24.68 27.21
CA GLN A 187 -1.62 -24.15 26.07
C GLN A 187 -0.71 -23.67 24.94
N THR A 188 0.35 -22.93 25.25
CA THR A 188 1.36 -22.50 24.26
C THR A 188 2.01 -23.71 23.59
N TYR A 189 2.43 -24.71 24.36
CA TYR A 189 3.03 -25.94 23.84
C TYR A 189 2.09 -26.69 22.89
N LEU A 190 0.81 -26.86 23.26
CA LEU A 190 -0.18 -27.53 22.41
C LEU A 190 -0.51 -26.70 21.15
N GLY A 191 -0.56 -25.38 21.28
CA GLY A 191 -0.74 -24.46 20.16
C GLY A 191 0.39 -24.58 19.14
N LEU A 192 1.65 -24.55 19.59
CA LEU A 192 2.83 -24.74 18.73
C LEU A 192 2.81 -26.09 18.03
N LYS A 193 2.45 -27.17 18.73
CA LYS A 193 2.30 -28.48 18.08
C LYS A 193 1.26 -28.46 16.96
N LYS A 194 0.10 -27.85 17.20
CA LYS A 194 -0.97 -27.76 16.20
C LYS A 194 -0.52 -26.93 15.00
N PHE A 195 0.13 -25.80 15.25
CA PHE A 195 0.67 -24.91 14.23
C PHE A 195 1.73 -25.61 13.38
N MET A 196 2.77 -26.16 14.00
CA MET A 196 3.86 -26.85 13.29
C MET A 196 3.40 -28.10 12.55
N ASN A 197 2.33 -28.75 13.02
CA ASN A 197 1.72 -29.87 12.33
C ASN A 197 1.10 -29.48 10.97
N GLN A 198 0.64 -28.24 10.85
CA GLN A 198 0.14 -27.67 9.59
C GLN A 198 1.29 -27.08 8.76
N ASP A 199 2.21 -26.37 9.42
CA ASP A 199 3.29 -25.66 8.73
C ASP A 199 4.35 -26.63 8.14
N GLN A 200 4.60 -27.75 8.79
CA GLN A 200 5.49 -28.79 8.29
C GLN A 200 4.74 -29.94 7.59
N LYS A 201 3.55 -29.68 7.01
CA LYS A 201 2.70 -30.71 6.36
C LYS A 201 3.50 -31.67 5.48
N PHE A 202 4.34 -31.14 4.59
CA PHE A 202 5.13 -31.94 3.64
C PHE A 202 6.32 -32.64 4.30
N VAL A 203 7.03 -31.97 5.20
CA VAL A 203 8.18 -32.55 5.94
C VAL A 203 7.74 -33.68 6.86
N LEU A 204 6.52 -33.60 7.40
CA LEU A 204 5.96 -34.62 8.29
C LEU A 204 5.27 -35.77 7.55
N ALA A 205 4.99 -35.62 6.24
CA ALA A 205 4.27 -36.61 5.43
C ALA A 205 4.91 -38.02 5.41
N PRO A 206 6.24 -38.18 5.31
CA PRO A 206 6.86 -39.51 5.27
C PRO A 206 6.98 -40.19 6.66
N LEU A 207 6.68 -39.48 7.75
CA LEU A 207 6.86 -40.00 9.10
C LEU A 207 5.68 -40.85 9.57
N SER A 208 5.94 -41.87 10.38
CA SER A 208 4.89 -42.61 11.08
C SER A 208 4.11 -41.69 12.03
N TYR A 209 2.88 -42.05 12.40
CA TYR A 209 2.10 -41.28 13.38
C TYR A 209 2.84 -41.09 14.71
N LYS A 210 3.57 -42.13 15.16
CA LYS A 210 4.37 -42.08 16.39
C LYS A 210 5.55 -41.11 16.24
N ASP A 211 6.30 -41.19 15.15
CA ASP A 211 7.46 -40.33 14.91
C ASP A 211 7.05 -38.87 14.69
N ARG A 212 5.95 -38.62 13.97
CA ARG A 212 5.36 -37.29 13.80
C ARG A 212 4.99 -36.67 15.14
N ARG A 213 4.34 -37.43 16.04
CA ARG A 213 4.00 -36.94 17.38
C ARG A 213 5.22 -36.62 18.25
N ARG A 214 6.27 -37.44 18.15
CA ARG A 214 7.55 -37.21 18.85
C ARG A 214 8.23 -35.95 18.31
N ARG A 215 8.45 -35.86 17.00
CA ARG A 215 9.06 -34.69 16.35
C ARG A 215 8.32 -33.39 16.68
N LEU A 216 6.99 -33.37 16.62
CA LEU A 216 6.21 -32.19 17.00
C LEU A 216 6.36 -31.83 18.49
N ALA A 217 6.49 -32.82 19.36
CA ALA A 217 6.73 -32.58 20.78
C ALA A 217 8.12 -31.96 21.01
N ASP A 218 9.13 -32.43 20.30
CA ASP A 218 10.51 -31.94 20.38
C ASP A 218 10.61 -30.52 19.83
N ILE A 219 10.04 -30.26 18.65
CA ILE A 219 9.95 -28.92 18.06
C ILE A 219 9.25 -27.94 19.01
N ALA A 220 8.09 -28.30 19.56
CA ALA A 220 7.36 -27.39 20.43
C ALA A 220 8.10 -27.10 21.75
N LYS A 221 8.78 -28.10 22.34
CA LYS A 221 9.66 -27.87 23.49
C LYS A 221 10.80 -26.93 23.11
N GLY A 222 11.49 -27.27 22.03
CA GLY A 222 12.66 -26.56 21.53
C GLY A 222 12.39 -25.10 21.21
N MET A 223 11.33 -24.80 20.47
CA MET A 223 10.92 -23.42 20.17
C MET A 223 10.60 -22.61 21.43
N MET A 224 10.02 -23.22 22.46
CA MET A 224 9.74 -22.51 23.72
C MET A 224 11.02 -22.20 24.51
N VAL A 225 11.96 -23.16 24.58
CA VAL A 225 13.27 -22.97 25.22
C VAL A 225 14.08 -21.90 24.47
N GLN A 226 14.12 -22.01 23.15
CA GLN A 226 14.88 -21.08 22.32
C GLN A 226 14.24 -19.68 22.28
N GLY A 227 12.90 -19.61 22.30
CA GLY A 227 12.17 -18.35 22.47
C GLY A 227 12.45 -17.67 23.82
N LYS A 228 12.71 -18.45 24.88
CA LYS A 228 13.16 -17.90 26.18
C LYS A 228 14.57 -17.31 26.08
N ALA A 229 15.48 -17.95 25.35
CA ALA A 229 16.81 -17.40 25.06
C ALA A 229 16.72 -16.09 24.27
N LEU A 230 15.87 -16.06 23.24
CA LEU A 230 15.60 -14.85 22.46
C LEU A 230 15.03 -13.71 23.33
N ASP A 231 14.05 -14.00 24.20
CA ASP A 231 13.49 -12.99 25.11
C ASP A 231 14.56 -12.43 26.06
N ASN A 232 15.47 -13.27 26.57
CA ASN A 232 16.59 -12.83 27.42
C ASN A 232 17.57 -11.92 26.64
N PHE A 233 17.98 -12.33 25.44
CA PHE A 233 18.85 -11.53 24.56
C PHE A 233 18.24 -10.16 24.25
N LEU A 234 16.96 -10.14 23.84
CA LEU A 234 16.29 -8.90 23.47
C LEU A 234 16.02 -7.99 24.66
N GLN A 235 15.80 -8.56 25.86
CA GLN A 235 15.72 -7.79 27.09
C GLN A 235 17.05 -7.11 27.43
N GLN A 236 18.19 -7.72 27.11
CA GLN A 236 19.51 -7.11 27.34
C GLN A 236 19.86 -6.06 26.28
N LYS A 237 19.56 -6.32 25.00
CA LYS A 237 19.99 -5.47 23.88
C LYS A 237 19.03 -4.38 23.47
N PHE A 238 17.77 -4.54 23.82
CA PHE A 238 16.71 -3.61 23.47
C PHE A 238 15.84 -3.28 24.70
N ALA A 239 16.47 -3.23 25.89
CA ALA A 239 15.80 -2.95 27.16
C ALA A 239 14.97 -1.65 27.14
N ASP A 240 15.45 -0.68 26.37
CA ASP A 240 14.89 0.65 26.20
C ASP A 240 13.79 0.71 25.13
N CYS A 241 13.63 -0.32 24.29
CA CYS A 241 12.63 -0.33 23.22
C CYS A 241 11.21 -0.63 23.73
N ILE A 242 10.22 -0.02 23.08
CA ILE A 242 8.81 -0.42 23.23
C ILE A 242 8.63 -1.74 22.48
N ARG A 243 8.38 -2.81 23.24
CA ARG A 243 8.32 -4.17 22.72
C ARG A 243 6.97 -4.46 22.08
N LEU A 244 6.96 -4.63 20.76
CA LEU A 244 5.81 -5.05 19.96
C LEU A 244 5.79 -6.57 19.80
N SER A 245 4.64 -7.13 19.40
CA SER A 245 4.46 -8.57 19.18
C SER A 245 3.42 -8.88 18.12
N ILE A 246 3.66 -9.92 17.33
CA ILE A 246 2.70 -10.52 16.39
C ILE A 246 1.75 -11.52 17.06
N HIS A 247 1.96 -11.81 18.35
CA HIS A 247 1.13 -12.70 19.13
C HIS A 247 0.21 -11.92 20.07
N GLU A 248 -0.90 -12.55 20.43
CA GLU A 248 -1.84 -11.96 21.37
C GLU A 248 -1.26 -11.93 22.79
N HIS A 249 -1.14 -10.71 23.31
CA HIS A 249 -0.80 -10.40 24.69
C HIS A 249 -1.78 -9.36 25.25
N PRO A 250 -2.12 -9.45 26.55
CA PRO A 250 -2.85 -8.39 27.21
C PRO A 250 -1.97 -7.12 27.26
N MET A 251 -2.55 -5.97 26.95
CA MET A 251 -1.87 -4.69 27.03
C MET A 251 -1.73 -4.23 28.50
N ILE A 252 -0.73 -4.78 29.19
CA ILE A 252 -0.39 -4.51 30.60
C ILE A 252 1.05 -3.99 30.79
N GLY A 253 1.70 -3.54 29.71
CA GLY A 253 3.01 -2.87 29.76
C GLY A 253 4.25 -3.75 29.51
N LYS A 254 4.10 -5.01 29.10
CA LYS A 254 5.26 -5.88 28.78
C LYS A 254 5.53 -6.02 27.28
N LYS A 255 4.49 -6.40 26.53
CA LYS A 255 4.51 -6.58 25.07
C LYS A 255 3.20 -6.00 24.53
N TYR A 256 3.28 -5.29 23.40
CA TYR A 256 2.13 -4.69 22.73
C TYR A 256 1.83 -5.46 21.45
N SER A 257 0.71 -6.16 21.43
CA SER A 257 0.24 -6.95 20.28
C SER A 257 -0.01 -6.04 19.08
N LEU A 258 0.19 -6.52 17.85
CA LEU A 258 -0.07 -5.80 16.61
C LEU A 258 -1.06 -6.57 15.73
N PHE A 259 -1.95 -5.84 15.07
CA PHE A 259 -2.60 -6.35 13.86
C PHE A 259 -1.73 -5.98 12.66
N LEU A 260 -1.18 -6.99 11.96
CA LEU A 260 -0.35 -6.74 10.78
C LEU A 260 -1.20 -6.26 9.59
N PHE A 261 -2.39 -6.84 9.44
CA PHE A 261 -3.37 -6.44 8.43
C PHE A 261 -4.47 -5.55 9.03
N HIS A 262 -5.40 -5.09 8.18
CA HIS A 262 -6.60 -4.36 8.62
C HIS A 262 -7.62 -5.27 9.31
N GLU A 263 -7.63 -6.57 8.98
CA GLU A 263 -8.45 -7.54 9.69
C GLU A 263 -7.96 -7.73 11.14
N ARG A 264 -8.89 -7.86 12.08
CA ARG A 264 -8.58 -8.05 13.51
C ARG A 264 -8.26 -9.50 13.87
N GLN A 265 -7.51 -10.17 13.01
CA GLN A 265 -7.02 -11.53 13.22
C GLN A 265 -5.49 -11.51 13.23
N PHE A 266 -4.89 -12.32 14.11
CA PHE A 266 -3.43 -12.47 14.18
C PHE A 266 -2.93 -13.40 13.06
N LYS A 267 -2.97 -12.90 11.82
CA LYS A 267 -2.33 -13.53 10.65
C LYS A 267 -1.00 -12.85 10.35
N THR A 268 -0.11 -13.61 9.73
CA THR A 268 1.23 -13.15 9.34
C THR A 268 1.43 -13.32 7.84
N PRO A 269 2.08 -12.35 7.17
CA PRO A 269 2.22 -12.38 5.71
C PRO A 269 3.07 -13.57 5.26
N TRP A 270 4.04 -14.02 6.06
CA TRP A 270 4.87 -15.17 5.73
C TRP A 270 4.18 -16.54 5.88
N HIS A 271 2.93 -16.56 6.32
CA HIS A 271 2.07 -17.75 6.44
C HIS A 271 0.78 -17.64 5.65
N SER A 272 0.65 -16.64 4.79
CA SER A 272 -0.57 -16.38 4.02
C SER A 272 -0.25 -15.80 2.65
N THR A 273 -1.27 -15.72 1.81
CA THR A 273 -1.26 -15.11 0.49
C THR A 273 -2.40 -14.09 0.44
N LEU A 274 -2.20 -12.97 -0.24
CA LEU A 274 -3.25 -12.00 -0.49
C LEU A 274 -4.01 -12.32 -1.78
N LEU A 275 -5.33 -12.18 -1.72
CA LEU A 275 -6.22 -12.17 -2.87
C LEU A 275 -7.02 -10.87 -2.85
N PHE A 276 -7.08 -10.15 -3.97
CA PHE A 276 -7.98 -9.02 -4.14
C PHE A 276 -9.31 -9.49 -4.73
N ASP A 277 -10.39 -9.29 -4.00
CA ASP A 277 -11.75 -9.59 -4.44
C ASP A 277 -12.33 -8.36 -5.14
N ALA A 278 -12.33 -8.35 -6.48
CA ALA A 278 -12.76 -7.20 -7.27
C ALA A 278 -14.26 -6.89 -7.12
N SER A 279 -15.07 -7.87 -6.76
CA SER A 279 -16.51 -7.66 -6.52
C SER A 279 -16.78 -6.84 -5.26
N ARG A 280 -15.90 -6.98 -4.25
CA ARG A 280 -15.99 -6.32 -2.95
C ARG A 280 -15.05 -5.11 -2.82
N GLY A 281 -13.98 -5.06 -3.61
CA GLY A 281 -12.93 -4.06 -3.49
C GLY A 281 -12.09 -4.21 -2.22
N GLU A 282 -11.82 -5.45 -1.81
CA GLU A 282 -11.12 -5.75 -0.55
C GLU A 282 -10.06 -6.85 -0.74
N PHE A 283 -8.97 -6.75 0.02
CA PHE A 283 -8.04 -7.86 0.17
C PHE A 283 -8.54 -8.90 1.17
N ILE A 284 -8.34 -10.16 0.82
CA ILE A 284 -8.62 -11.30 1.66
C ILE A 284 -7.32 -12.05 1.92
N ILE A 285 -7.03 -12.25 3.20
CA ILE A 285 -5.81 -12.88 3.68
C ILE A 285 -6.13 -14.31 4.08
N ASP A 286 -5.57 -15.28 3.36
CA ASP A 286 -5.76 -16.71 3.63
C ASP A 286 -4.61 -17.52 3.03
N SER A 287 -4.63 -18.84 3.19
CA SER A 287 -3.73 -19.75 2.47
C SER A 287 -4.01 -19.74 0.96
N LYS A 288 -2.96 -19.93 0.15
CA LYS A 288 -3.07 -20.15 -1.30
C LYS A 288 -4.11 -21.21 -1.65
N GLU A 289 -4.10 -22.35 -0.97
CA GLU A 289 -5.03 -23.45 -1.22
C GLU A 289 -6.49 -23.04 -1.00
N ASN A 290 -6.79 -22.26 0.04
CA ASN A 290 -8.14 -21.76 0.28
C ASN A 290 -8.57 -20.76 -0.79
N HIS A 291 -7.66 -19.89 -1.26
CA HIS A 291 -7.96 -18.97 -2.36
C HIS A 291 -8.34 -19.71 -3.64
N LEU A 292 -7.59 -20.76 -3.99
CA LEU A 292 -7.83 -21.56 -5.20
C LEU A 292 -9.14 -22.36 -5.16
N LYS A 293 -9.75 -22.54 -3.98
CA LYS A 293 -11.06 -23.22 -3.81
C LYS A 293 -12.25 -22.25 -3.90
N ARG A 294 -12.01 -20.95 -4.03
CA ARG A 294 -13.07 -19.93 -4.13
C ARG A 294 -13.81 -20.03 -5.46
N SER A 295 -15.05 -19.56 -5.46
CA SER A 295 -15.85 -19.38 -6.68
C SER A 295 -15.35 -18.19 -7.52
N GLY A 296 -15.70 -18.17 -8.80
CA GLY A 296 -15.23 -17.16 -9.74
C GLY A 296 -13.90 -17.52 -10.40
N VAL A 297 -13.25 -16.52 -11.00
CA VAL A 297 -11.97 -16.70 -11.70
C VAL A 297 -10.84 -16.13 -10.85
N ILE A 298 -9.91 -17.01 -10.47
CA ILE A 298 -8.72 -16.63 -9.69
C ILE A 298 -7.53 -16.51 -10.64
N LEU A 299 -7.04 -15.29 -10.81
CA LEU A 299 -5.90 -14.95 -11.66
C LEU A 299 -4.66 -14.71 -10.80
N PRO A 300 -3.53 -15.38 -11.06
CA PRO A 300 -2.26 -14.98 -10.46
C PRO A 300 -1.84 -13.62 -11.01
N VAL A 301 -1.42 -12.74 -10.12
CA VAL A 301 -0.81 -11.45 -10.47
C VAL A 301 0.69 -11.58 -10.25
N THR A 302 1.49 -11.15 -11.24
CA THR A 302 2.95 -11.12 -11.13
C THR A 302 3.47 -9.70 -10.97
N HIS A 303 4.62 -9.55 -10.31
CA HIS A 303 5.40 -8.31 -10.26
C HIS A 303 6.88 -8.68 -10.41
N ASP A 304 7.61 -7.99 -11.29
CA ASP A 304 9.00 -8.34 -11.66
C ASP A 304 9.18 -9.82 -12.03
N GLY A 305 8.21 -10.38 -12.76
CA GLY A 305 8.19 -11.79 -13.17
C GLY A 305 7.96 -12.80 -12.05
N LYS A 306 7.74 -12.36 -10.81
CA LYS A 306 7.48 -13.20 -9.64
C LYS A 306 5.99 -13.22 -9.28
N PRO A 307 5.44 -14.33 -8.77
CA PRO A 307 4.09 -14.34 -8.20
C PRO A 307 3.95 -13.35 -7.04
N TRP A 308 2.90 -12.53 -7.04
CA TRP A 308 2.78 -11.41 -6.10
C TRP A 308 1.49 -11.41 -5.28
N CYS A 309 0.35 -11.71 -5.90
CA CYS A 309 -0.93 -11.92 -5.24
C CYS A 309 -1.89 -12.67 -6.17
N TYR A 310 -3.13 -12.87 -5.73
CA TYR A 310 -4.23 -13.28 -6.59
C TYR A 310 -5.24 -12.14 -6.80
N LEU A 311 -5.92 -12.21 -7.94
CA LEU A 311 -7.07 -11.39 -8.27
C LEU A 311 -8.27 -12.32 -8.49
N GLN A 312 -9.39 -12.02 -7.85
CA GLN A 312 -10.66 -12.72 -8.05
C GLN A 312 -11.62 -11.84 -8.86
N LEU A 313 -12.06 -12.36 -10.01
CA LEU A 313 -13.05 -11.75 -10.90
C LEU A 313 -14.32 -12.59 -10.95
N SER A 314 -15.45 -11.93 -11.11
CA SER A 314 -16.72 -12.60 -11.38
C SER A 314 -16.80 -13.01 -12.85
N ALA A 315 -17.50 -14.11 -13.13
CA ALA A 315 -17.82 -14.53 -14.48
C ALA A 315 -19.32 -14.82 -14.57
N ALA A 316 -19.98 -14.33 -15.61
CA ALA A 316 -21.42 -14.54 -15.80
C ALA A 316 -21.74 -16.01 -16.17
N ASP A 317 -20.85 -16.67 -16.91
CA ASP A 317 -20.95 -18.06 -17.33
C ASP A 317 -19.55 -18.67 -17.53
N GLU A 318 -19.48 -19.95 -17.92
CA GLU A 318 -18.21 -20.64 -18.14
C GLU A 318 -17.45 -20.16 -19.40
N VAL A 319 -18.12 -19.54 -20.38
CA VAL A 319 -17.44 -18.97 -21.56
C VAL A 319 -16.64 -17.75 -21.12
N HIS A 320 -17.28 -16.83 -20.39
CA HIS A 320 -16.61 -15.69 -19.76
C HIS A 320 -15.51 -16.16 -18.80
N ALA A 321 -15.79 -17.17 -17.97
CA ALA A 321 -14.80 -17.70 -17.04
C ALA A 321 -13.57 -18.26 -17.77
N HIS A 322 -13.77 -18.97 -18.88
CA HIS A 322 -12.68 -19.49 -19.70
C HIS A 322 -11.83 -18.37 -20.32
N ALA A 323 -12.46 -17.33 -20.87
CA ALA A 323 -11.77 -16.17 -21.44
C ALA A 323 -10.96 -15.40 -20.38
N LEU A 324 -11.56 -15.13 -19.22
CA LEU A 324 -10.88 -14.46 -18.10
C LEU A 324 -9.65 -15.25 -17.63
N ARG A 325 -9.71 -16.59 -17.55
CA ARG A 325 -8.56 -17.45 -17.18
C ARG A 325 -7.36 -17.34 -18.13
N GLN A 326 -7.54 -16.80 -19.34
CA GLN A 326 -6.44 -16.56 -20.28
C GLN A 326 -5.74 -15.22 -20.07
N ILE A 327 -6.32 -14.32 -19.25
CA ILE A 327 -5.72 -13.02 -18.93
C ILE A 327 -4.48 -13.23 -18.09
N ARG A 328 -3.40 -12.54 -18.49
CA ARG A 328 -2.20 -12.40 -17.66
C ARG A 328 -2.29 -11.08 -16.89
N ALA A 329 -2.24 -11.15 -15.57
CA ALA A 329 -2.25 -10.00 -14.70
C ALA A 329 -0.83 -9.69 -14.20
N GLU A 330 -0.40 -8.44 -14.35
CA GLU A 330 0.96 -8.01 -14.00
C GLU A 330 0.94 -6.60 -13.39
N LEU A 331 1.68 -6.37 -12.31
CA LEU A 331 1.83 -5.07 -11.67
C LEU A 331 3.16 -4.43 -12.05
N GLN A 332 3.11 -3.14 -12.42
CA GLN A 332 4.32 -2.35 -12.71
C GLN A 332 5.12 -2.07 -11.43
N HIS A 333 4.46 -1.53 -10.41
CA HIS A 333 5.04 -1.31 -9.08
C HIS A 333 4.35 -2.23 -8.07
N GLU A 334 4.91 -2.35 -6.87
CA GLU A 334 4.49 -3.30 -5.83
C GLU A 334 2.98 -3.28 -5.52
N LYS A 335 2.32 -2.14 -5.73
CA LYS A 335 0.86 -1.99 -5.56
C LYS A 335 0.23 -0.97 -6.50
N SER A 336 0.86 -0.71 -7.65
CA SER A 336 0.35 0.26 -8.63
C SER A 336 0.59 -0.19 -10.06
N GLY A 337 -0.34 0.17 -10.95
CA GLY A 337 -0.27 -0.08 -12.38
C GLY A 337 -0.52 -1.52 -12.79
N LEU A 338 -1.79 -1.93 -12.75
CA LEU A 338 -2.21 -3.29 -13.10
C LEU A 338 -2.41 -3.43 -14.61
N TYR A 339 -1.62 -4.28 -15.24
CA TYR A 339 -1.86 -4.76 -16.60
C TYR A 339 -2.78 -5.97 -16.57
N LEU A 340 -3.85 -5.95 -17.37
CA LEU A 340 -4.63 -7.12 -17.74
C LEU A 340 -4.42 -7.38 -19.23
N LYS A 341 -3.54 -8.33 -19.54
CA LYS A 341 -3.15 -8.67 -20.92
C LYS A 341 -3.95 -9.88 -21.40
N CYS A 342 -4.84 -9.67 -22.35
CA CYS A 342 -5.53 -10.73 -23.06
C CYS A 342 -4.69 -11.18 -24.27
N PRO A 343 -4.61 -12.49 -24.58
CA PRO A 343 -4.12 -12.94 -25.87
C PRO A 343 -5.00 -12.33 -26.98
N ALA A 344 -4.38 -11.61 -27.92
CA ALA A 344 -5.03 -10.67 -28.83
C ALA A 344 -6.36 -11.15 -29.44
N ASN A 345 -7.39 -10.30 -29.34
CA ASN A 345 -8.73 -10.45 -29.92
C ASN A 345 -9.49 -11.72 -29.49
N ARG A 346 -9.10 -12.36 -28.39
CA ARG A 346 -9.82 -13.54 -27.87
C ARG A 346 -10.97 -13.20 -26.93
N ALA A 347 -11.08 -11.95 -26.48
CA ALA A 347 -12.11 -11.55 -25.54
C ALA A 347 -12.62 -10.11 -25.74
N SER A 348 -13.94 -9.93 -25.55
CA SER A 348 -14.60 -8.62 -25.49
C SER A 348 -14.37 -7.96 -24.13
N LEU A 349 -14.46 -6.63 -24.09
CA LEU A 349 -14.51 -5.87 -22.83
C LEU A 349 -15.77 -6.19 -22.00
N ASP A 350 -16.85 -6.69 -22.62
CA ASP A 350 -18.10 -7.02 -21.92
C ASP A 350 -17.97 -8.14 -20.90
N MET A 351 -16.90 -8.95 -20.97
CA MET A 351 -16.64 -9.99 -19.97
C MET A 351 -16.17 -9.40 -18.63
N LEU A 352 -15.69 -8.16 -18.63
CA LEU A 352 -15.22 -7.45 -17.44
C LEU A 352 -16.34 -6.56 -16.93
N LEU A 353 -16.71 -6.74 -15.67
CA LEU A 353 -17.73 -5.91 -15.04
C LEU A 353 -17.15 -4.52 -14.74
N PRO A 354 -17.75 -3.42 -15.22
CA PRO A 354 -17.24 -2.07 -14.98
C PRO A 354 -17.09 -1.73 -13.48
N LYS A 355 -17.98 -2.27 -12.63
CA LYS A 355 -17.87 -2.11 -11.18
C LYS A 355 -16.61 -2.77 -10.60
N GLU A 356 -16.27 -3.98 -11.07
CA GLU A 356 -15.06 -4.68 -10.63
C GLU A 356 -13.81 -3.95 -11.12
N LEU A 357 -13.82 -3.47 -12.37
CA LEU A 357 -12.75 -2.62 -12.90
C LEU A 357 -12.54 -1.36 -12.07
N SER A 358 -13.62 -0.64 -11.69
CA SER A 358 -13.49 0.51 -10.81
C SER A 358 -12.89 0.17 -9.44
N GLN A 359 -13.14 -1.03 -8.89
CA GLN A 359 -12.46 -1.47 -7.66
C GLN A 359 -10.97 -1.74 -7.88
N LEU A 360 -10.59 -2.32 -9.02
CA LEU A 360 -9.19 -2.50 -9.38
C LEU A 360 -8.48 -1.17 -9.56
N VAL A 361 -9.11 -0.23 -10.26
CA VAL A 361 -8.57 1.12 -10.46
C VAL A 361 -8.40 1.82 -9.12
N LYS A 362 -9.40 1.74 -8.24
CA LYS A 362 -9.31 2.27 -6.88
C LYS A 362 -8.12 1.72 -6.10
N GLU A 363 -7.85 0.42 -6.20
CA GLU A 363 -6.81 -0.25 -5.40
C GLU A 363 -5.39 -0.10 -5.98
N PHE A 364 -5.26 -0.17 -7.31
CA PHE A 364 -3.99 -0.22 -8.03
C PHE A 364 -3.64 1.09 -8.75
N GLY A 365 -4.43 2.15 -8.56
CA GLY A 365 -4.18 3.49 -9.11
C GLY A 365 -4.43 3.62 -10.61
N SER A 366 -4.03 2.63 -11.41
CA SER A 366 -4.34 2.52 -12.83
C SER A 366 -4.46 1.06 -13.26
N VAL A 367 -5.28 0.81 -14.27
CA VAL A 367 -5.48 -0.51 -14.89
C VAL A 367 -5.40 -0.36 -16.40
N LEU A 368 -4.45 -1.04 -17.05
CA LEU A 368 -4.33 -1.10 -18.50
C LEU A 368 -4.89 -2.42 -19.02
N LEU A 369 -5.90 -2.32 -19.89
CA LEU A 369 -6.45 -3.45 -20.63
C LEU A 369 -5.78 -3.51 -22.00
N ARG A 370 -5.11 -4.63 -22.30
CA ARG A 370 -4.38 -4.83 -23.57
C ARG A 370 -4.83 -6.10 -24.28
N GLY A 371 -5.00 -5.99 -25.60
CA GLY A 371 -5.29 -7.13 -26.48
C GLY A 371 -6.76 -7.58 -26.47
N PHE A 372 -7.66 -6.78 -25.92
CA PHE A 372 -9.11 -6.98 -26.01
C PHE A 372 -9.61 -6.61 -27.41
N ALA A 373 -10.80 -7.08 -27.77
CA ALA A 373 -11.44 -6.69 -29.03
C ALA A 373 -11.58 -5.15 -29.10
N PRO A 374 -11.19 -4.53 -30.24
CA PRO A 374 -11.21 -3.08 -30.37
C PRO A 374 -12.65 -2.55 -30.40
N LEU A 375 -12.84 -1.37 -29.85
CA LEU A 375 -14.08 -0.59 -29.95
C LEU A 375 -14.15 0.07 -31.33
N ALA A 376 -15.34 0.03 -31.95
CA ALA A 376 -15.52 0.57 -33.30
C ALA A 376 -15.61 2.10 -33.32
N ASP A 377 -16.19 2.69 -32.27
CA ASP A 377 -16.49 4.11 -32.16
C ASP A 377 -16.55 4.56 -30.69
N SER A 378 -16.64 5.87 -30.48
CA SER A 378 -16.72 6.49 -29.15
C SER A 378 -18.03 6.17 -28.42
N GLU A 379 -19.10 5.83 -29.15
CA GLU A 379 -20.39 5.49 -28.56
C GLU A 379 -20.30 4.16 -27.82
N GLN A 380 -19.62 3.16 -28.40
CA GLN A 380 -19.35 1.89 -27.71
C GLN A 380 -18.54 2.08 -26.43
N LEU A 381 -17.51 2.94 -26.47
CA LEU A 381 -16.73 3.29 -25.27
C LEU A 381 -17.64 3.90 -24.20
N GLN A 382 -18.48 4.87 -24.59
CA GLN A 382 -19.40 5.54 -23.68
C GLN A 382 -20.41 4.56 -23.06
N THR A 383 -21.06 3.73 -23.88
CA THR A 383 -22.06 2.75 -23.41
C THR A 383 -21.44 1.76 -22.43
N TRP A 384 -20.30 1.17 -22.78
CA TRP A 384 -19.62 0.18 -21.94
C TRP A 384 -19.07 0.81 -20.66
N TYR A 385 -18.38 1.95 -20.76
CA TYR A 385 -17.70 2.55 -19.62
C TYR A 385 -18.68 3.08 -18.58
N LEU A 386 -19.73 3.78 -19.05
CA LEU A 386 -20.72 4.35 -18.15
C LEU A 386 -21.55 3.25 -17.49
N ASN A 387 -22.07 2.28 -18.23
CA ASN A 387 -22.88 1.18 -17.70
C ASN A 387 -23.87 1.64 -16.61
N HIS A 388 -24.84 2.48 -17.01
CA HIS A 388 -25.83 3.12 -16.12
C HIS A 388 -25.30 4.18 -15.14
N ARG A 389 -24.02 4.57 -15.24
CA ARG A 389 -23.44 5.73 -14.55
C ARG A 389 -23.45 6.96 -15.45
N SER A 390 -23.12 8.12 -14.89
CA SER A 390 -23.09 9.39 -15.60
C SER A 390 -21.66 9.82 -15.92
N ALA A 391 -21.46 10.41 -17.10
CA ALA A 391 -20.20 11.06 -17.47
C ALA A 391 -20.17 12.51 -16.96
N VAL A 392 -18.95 13.02 -16.74
CA VAL A 392 -18.75 14.48 -16.79
C VAL A 392 -19.09 14.98 -18.18
N THR A 393 -19.82 16.08 -18.26
CA THR A 393 -20.22 16.71 -19.51
C THR A 393 -19.36 17.94 -19.77
N TRP A 394 -18.64 17.94 -20.90
CA TRP A 394 -17.84 19.06 -21.39
C TRP A 394 -18.71 20.06 -22.16
N ALA A 395 -18.09 21.11 -22.73
CA ALA A 395 -18.80 22.06 -23.58
C ALA A 395 -19.57 21.35 -24.71
N TYR A 396 -20.72 21.92 -25.10
CA TYR A 396 -21.60 21.37 -26.15
C TYR A 396 -22.12 19.95 -25.87
N GLU A 397 -22.30 19.60 -24.59
CA GLU A 397 -22.82 18.31 -24.14
C GLU A 397 -21.97 17.08 -24.53
N VAL A 398 -20.69 17.31 -24.84
CA VAL A 398 -19.74 16.24 -25.19
C VAL A 398 -19.33 15.47 -23.94
N SER A 399 -19.44 14.14 -23.95
CA SER A 399 -19.00 13.26 -22.85
C SER A 399 -17.73 12.47 -23.17
N VAL A 400 -17.43 12.26 -24.45
CA VAL A 400 -16.19 11.64 -24.94
C VAL A 400 -15.39 12.66 -25.71
N GLN A 401 -14.20 13.01 -25.24
CA GLN A 401 -13.29 13.92 -25.91
C GLN A 401 -12.31 13.15 -26.79
N ALA A 402 -12.13 13.58 -28.03
CA ALA A 402 -11.15 13.00 -28.94
C ALA A 402 -9.96 13.95 -29.10
N PHE A 403 -8.76 13.42 -28.91
CA PHE A 403 -7.50 14.16 -29.02
C PHE A 403 -6.65 13.59 -30.15
N LYS A 404 -6.02 14.46 -30.94
CA LYS A 404 -5.15 14.08 -32.07
C LYS A 404 -3.82 14.82 -32.03
N GLY A 405 -2.74 14.08 -32.26
CA GLY A 405 -1.39 14.65 -32.27
C GLY A 405 -1.08 15.44 -31.00
N SER A 406 -0.47 16.61 -31.15
CA SER A 406 -0.05 17.47 -30.03
C SER A 406 -1.19 17.99 -29.16
N ALA A 407 -2.46 17.94 -29.62
CA ALA A 407 -3.60 18.32 -28.79
C ALA A 407 -3.78 17.37 -27.58
N GLY A 408 -3.17 16.19 -27.63
CA GLY A 408 -3.18 15.24 -26.54
C GLY A 408 -1.96 15.26 -25.62
N GLU A 409 -1.04 16.21 -25.79
CA GLU A 409 0.06 16.41 -24.85
C GLU A 409 -0.44 17.12 -23.59
N GLN A 410 -0.19 16.51 -22.43
CA GLN A 410 -0.51 17.11 -21.15
C GLN A 410 0.65 16.92 -20.19
N PRO A 411 1.10 17.99 -19.51
CA PRO A 411 2.12 17.87 -18.49
C PRO A 411 1.58 17.11 -17.28
N LEU A 412 2.43 16.87 -16.28
CA LEU A 412 2.02 16.15 -15.08
C LEU A 412 0.86 16.85 -14.37
N HIS A 413 -0.26 16.16 -14.15
CA HIS A 413 -1.48 16.73 -13.58
C HIS A 413 -2.41 15.66 -12.99
N TRP A 414 -3.55 16.09 -12.47
CA TRP A 414 -4.74 15.25 -12.29
C TRP A 414 -5.93 15.90 -13.00
N GLU A 415 -6.89 15.10 -13.43
CA GLU A 415 -8.04 15.57 -14.20
C GLU A 415 -8.89 16.55 -13.38
N LEU A 416 -9.27 17.65 -14.04
CA LEU A 416 -10.03 18.76 -13.45
C LEU A 416 -9.36 19.40 -12.23
N SER A 417 -8.02 19.45 -12.23
CA SER A 417 -7.22 20.29 -11.31
C SER A 417 -7.62 21.78 -11.34
N CYS A 418 -7.92 22.31 -12.53
CA CYS A 418 -8.41 23.66 -12.76
C CYS A 418 -9.58 23.60 -13.76
N PRO A 419 -10.83 23.33 -13.29
CA PRO A 419 -11.99 23.20 -14.16
C PRO A 419 -12.27 24.48 -14.96
N PRO A 420 -12.72 24.38 -16.22
CA PRO A 420 -13.17 25.53 -17.00
C PRO A 420 -14.34 26.28 -16.34
N ALA A 421 -14.40 27.58 -16.56
CA ALA A 421 -15.34 28.50 -15.93
C ALA A 421 -16.79 28.20 -16.34
N TYR A 422 -16.99 27.73 -17.57
CA TYR A 422 -18.31 27.30 -18.04
C TYR A 422 -18.87 26.10 -17.26
N MET A 423 -18.03 25.33 -16.56
CA MET A 423 -18.50 24.26 -15.67
C MET A 423 -19.06 24.79 -14.35
N ALA A 424 -18.97 26.11 -14.10
CA ALA A 424 -19.47 26.80 -12.91
C ALA A 424 -18.99 26.17 -11.58
N VAL A 425 -17.77 25.62 -11.56
CA VAL A 425 -17.16 25.04 -10.36
C VAL A 425 -16.56 26.16 -9.50
N HIS A 426 -17.33 26.60 -8.51
CA HIS A 426 -16.87 27.63 -7.57
C HIS A 426 -16.35 26.99 -6.27
N PRO A 427 -15.12 27.28 -5.82
CA PRO A 427 -14.53 26.70 -4.60
C PRO A 427 -15.33 26.95 -3.31
N HIS A 428 -16.13 28.03 -3.26
CA HIS A 428 -17.00 28.32 -2.10
C HIS A 428 -18.29 27.47 -2.07
N ARG A 429 -18.67 26.89 -3.21
CA ARG A 429 -19.91 26.10 -3.35
C ARG A 429 -19.65 24.61 -3.33
N TYR A 430 -18.53 24.17 -3.91
CA TYR A 430 -18.21 22.76 -4.09
C TYR A 430 -16.90 22.42 -3.39
N GLN A 431 -16.91 21.32 -2.65
CA GLN A 431 -15.70 20.71 -2.10
C GLN A 431 -14.93 20.00 -3.22
N TYR A 432 -13.65 19.73 -2.96
CA TYR A 432 -12.76 19.04 -3.91
C TYR A 432 -13.38 17.75 -4.47
N GLU A 433 -13.97 16.94 -3.59
CA GLU A 433 -14.58 15.65 -3.91
C GLU A 433 -15.94 15.78 -4.61
N ASP A 434 -16.55 16.98 -4.62
CA ASP A 434 -17.83 17.21 -5.30
C ASP A 434 -17.65 17.30 -6.83
N TYR A 435 -16.50 17.80 -7.29
CA TYR A 435 -16.23 18.01 -8.71
C TYR A 435 -15.03 17.22 -9.24
N THR A 436 -14.17 16.64 -8.41
CA THR A 436 -13.03 15.85 -8.95
C THR A 436 -13.52 14.47 -9.38
N PRO A 437 -13.42 14.09 -10.67
CA PRO A 437 -13.76 12.74 -11.13
C PRO A 437 -13.02 11.71 -10.30
N HIS A 438 -13.68 10.62 -9.92
CA HIS A 438 -13.00 9.54 -9.22
C HIS A 438 -12.09 8.73 -10.16
N GLU A 439 -12.55 8.57 -11.39
CA GLU A 439 -11.99 7.70 -12.40
C GLU A 439 -12.28 8.27 -13.79
N TYR A 440 -11.40 7.98 -14.74
CA TYR A 440 -11.61 8.21 -16.16
C TYR A 440 -10.93 7.10 -16.97
N ALA A 441 -11.32 7.00 -18.23
CA ALA A 441 -10.79 6.03 -19.17
C ALA A 441 -10.20 6.73 -20.40
N VAL A 442 -9.09 6.21 -20.89
CA VAL A 442 -8.41 6.64 -22.10
C VAL A 442 -8.28 5.46 -23.05
N TYR A 443 -8.95 5.52 -24.20
CA TYR A 443 -8.90 4.51 -25.24
C TYR A 443 -7.97 4.95 -26.37
N SER A 444 -6.96 4.14 -26.68
CA SER A 444 -6.01 4.42 -27.75
C SER A 444 -6.57 3.94 -29.10
N VAL A 445 -7.02 4.87 -29.93
CA VAL A 445 -7.64 4.60 -31.24
C VAL A 445 -6.58 4.34 -32.30
N ALA A 446 -5.54 5.17 -32.32
CA ALA A 446 -4.40 5.03 -33.21
C ALA A 446 -3.13 5.41 -32.46
N SER A 447 -2.12 4.54 -32.47
CA SER A 447 -0.85 4.78 -31.79
C SER A 447 0.33 4.16 -32.56
N PRO A 448 0.61 4.61 -33.81
CA PRO A 448 1.64 4.01 -34.66
C PRO A 448 3.04 4.00 -34.03
N ASP A 449 3.36 5.01 -33.21
CA ASP A 449 4.66 5.18 -32.57
C ASP A 449 4.62 5.00 -31.04
N SER A 450 3.51 4.44 -30.51
CA SER A 450 3.24 4.26 -29.08
C SER A 450 3.25 5.55 -28.25
N ASN A 451 2.06 6.14 -28.02
CA ASN A 451 1.86 7.23 -27.05
C ASN A 451 2.35 6.81 -25.65
N THR A 452 3.13 7.67 -25.00
CA THR A 452 3.65 7.40 -23.65
C THR A 452 2.76 8.07 -22.63
N TRP A 453 2.28 7.28 -21.66
CA TRP A 453 1.44 7.75 -20.57
C TRP A 453 2.16 7.54 -19.25
N THR A 454 2.64 8.62 -18.68
CA THR A 454 3.33 8.62 -17.38
C THR A 454 2.30 8.60 -16.27
N VAL A 455 2.54 7.77 -15.26
CA VAL A 455 1.69 7.61 -14.08
C VAL A 455 2.55 7.73 -12.84
N VAL A 456 2.05 8.49 -11.85
CA VAL A 456 2.69 8.69 -10.54
C VAL A 456 1.72 8.25 -9.44
N ASP A 457 2.15 7.31 -8.61
CA ASP A 457 1.44 6.96 -7.38
C ASP A 457 1.57 8.11 -6.37
N ALA A 458 0.55 8.97 -6.35
CA ALA A 458 0.56 10.19 -5.55
C ALA A 458 0.55 9.89 -4.04
N ALA A 459 0.09 8.71 -3.62
CA ALA A 459 0.11 8.30 -2.22
C ALA A 459 1.49 7.78 -1.81
N LEU A 460 2.13 6.97 -2.67
CA LEU A 460 3.49 6.50 -2.43
C LEU A 460 4.48 7.68 -2.45
N ALA A 461 4.32 8.64 -3.36
CA ALA A 461 5.10 9.88 -3.38
C ALA A 461 5.10 10.58 -2.02
N VAL A 462 3.93 10.78 -1.42
CA VAL A 462 3.80 11.36 -0.08
C VAL A 462 4.40 10.47 1.02
N LEU A 463 4.34 9.15 0.87
CA LEU A 463 4.91 8.22 1.84
C LEU A 463 6.45 8.20 1.83
N THR A 464 7.06 8.49 0.68
CA THR A 464 8.53 8.51 0.52
C THR A 464 9.21 9.76 1.10
N ILE A 465 8.46 10.83 1.38
CA ILE A 465 9.01 12.02 2.04
C ILE A 465 8.92 11.88 3.57
N ASN A 466 9.78 12.59 4.30
CA ASN A 466 9.77 12.54 5.77
C ASN A 466 8.50 13.19 6.34
N GLY A 467 8.14 12.85 7.59
CA GLY A 467 6.89 13.32 8.19
C GLY A 467 6.76 14.85 8.29
N GLN A 468 7.87 15.57 8.50
CA GLN A 468 7.85 17.03 8.62
C GLN A 468 7.65 17.73 7.27
N GLU A 469 8.39 17.31 6.25
CA GLU A 469 8.24 17.77 4.86
C GLU A 469 6.81 17.53 4.39
N ARG A 470 6.26 16.35 4.70
CA ARG A 470 4.87 16.02 4.39
C ARG A 470 3.88 17.00 5.03
N GLU A 471 4.08 17.35 6.30
CA GLU A 471 3.21 18.29 7.00
C GLU A 471 3.40 19.74 6.52
N GLN A 472 4.61 20.13 6.13
CA GLN A 472 4.87 21.41 5.46
C GLN A 472 4.11 21.51 4.14
N LEU A 473 4.20 20.47 3.29
CA LEU A 473 3.48 20.43 2.02
C LEU A 473 1.95 20.39 2.21
N ARG A 474 1.46 19.76 3.29
CA ARG A 474 0.02 19.79 3.64
C ARG A 474 -0.48 21.20 3.89
N ASN A 475 0.36 22.03 4.52
CA ASN A 475 0.04 23.43 4.83
C ASN A 475 0.43 24.40 3.71
N THR A 476 0.96 23.89 2.58
CA THR A 476 1.34 24.70 1.42
C THR A 476 0.25 24.63 0.36
N ILE A 477 -0.33 25.79 0.03
CA ILE A 477 -1.44 25.90 -0.94
C ILE A 477 -0.89 26.43 -2.28
N MET A 478 -1.25 25.74 -3.35
CA MET A 478 -0.97 26.15 -4.73
C MET A 478 -2.23 26.74 -5.37
N HIS A 479 -2.07 27.92 -5.95
CA HIS A 479 -3.09 28.57 -6.76
C HIS A 479 -2.85 28.27 -8.23
N TYR A 480 -3.90 27.84 -8.92
CA TYR A 480 -3.89 27.56 -10.35
C TYR A 480 -4.87 28.51 -11.03
N SER A 481 -4.39 29.26 -12.02
CA SER A 481 -5.24 30.08 -12.86
C SER A 481 -5.00 29.75 -14.33
N ASN A 482 -6.09 29.49 -15.04
CA ASN A 482 -6.10 29.33 -16.48
C ASN A 482 -6.81 30.53 -17.09
N PHE A 483 -6.18 31.16 -18.08
CA PHE A 483 -6.70 32.31 -18.81
C PHE A 483 -7.02 31.99 -20.27
N SER A 484 -6.89 30.72 -20.67
CA SER A 484 -7.34 30.27 -21.99
C SER A 484 -8.85 30.51 -22.13
N PRO A 485 -9.34 31.09 -23.24
CA PRO A 485 -10.77 31.31 -23.46
C PRO A 485 -11.62 30.05 -23.34
N GLU A 486 -11.06 28.88 -23.68
CA GLU A 486 -11.75 27.59 -23.71
C GLU A 486 -11.71 26.84 -22.37
N HIS A 487 -10.76 27.20 -21.50
CA HIS A 487 -10.46 26.46 -20.27
C HIS A 487 -10.31 27.35 -19.03
N GLY A 488 -10.68 28.64 -19.15
CA GLY A 488 -10.40 29.65 -18.14
C GLY A 488 -10.96 29.25 -16.79
N GLY A 489 -10.21 29.39 -15.70
CA GLY A 489 -10.59 28.81 -14.41
C GLY A 489 -9.66 29.22 -13.30
N ASN A 490 -10.10 29.07 -12.06
CA ASN A 490 -9.30 29.40 -10.89
C ASN A 490 -9.57 28.42 -9.75
N THR A 491 -8.52 27.77 -9.24
CA THR A 491 -8.59 26.80 -8.14
C THR A 491 -7.42 26.92 -7.17
N LEU A 492 -7.67 26.48 -5.93
CA LEU A 492 -6.70 26.43 -4.83
C LEU A 492 -6.65 25.00 -4.32
N HIS A 493 -5.45 24.42 -4.23
CA HIS A 493 -5.27 23.07 -3.69
C HIS A 493 -4.06 23.01 -2.75
N PRO A 494 -4.20 22.39 -1.55
CA PRO A 494 -3.04 22.02 -0.77
C PRO A 494 -2.20 20.99 -1.54
N LEU A 495 -0.88 21.09 -1.48
CA LEU A 495 0.02 20.17 -2.19
C LEU A 495 -0.10 18.74 -1.67
N VAL A 496 -0.40 18.55 -0.38
CA VAL A 496 -0.75 17.25 0.20
C VAL A 496 -2.15 17.32 0.79
N ARG A 497 -3.01 16.38 0.40
CA ARG A 497 -4.40 16.26 0.87
C ARG A 497 -4.68 14.84 1.35
N TYR A 498 -5.52 14.70 2.38
CA TYR A 498 -6.07 13.40 2.74
C TYR A 498 -7.21 13.02 1.77
N CYS A 499 -7.06 11.92 1.05
CA CYS A 499 -8.09 11.33 0.22
C CYS A 499 -8.98 10.41 1.08
N SER A 500 -10.24 10.78 1.27
CA SER A 500 -11.21 10.01 2.07
C SER A 500 -11.52 8.63 1.48
N THR A 501 -11.53 8.53 0.14
CA THR A 501 -11.84 7.30 -0.61
C THR A 501 -10.78 6.22 -0.46
N SER A 502 -9.49 6.59 -0.54
CA SER A 502 -8.35 5.67 -0.37
C SER A 502 -7.79 5.63 1.05
N ARG A 503 -8.22 6.57 1.92
CA ARG A 503 -7.77 6.77 3.30
C ARG A 503 -6.26 7.00 3.41
N GLN A 504 -5.73 7.79 2.50
CA GLN A 504 -4.30 8.05 2.37
C GLN A 504 -4.08 9.53 2.05
N ASP A 505 -2.93 10.04 2.48
CA ASP A 505 -2.46 11.32 1.96
C ASP A 505 -1.98 11.16 0.52
N VAL A 506 -2.32 12.12 -0.33
CA VAL A 506 -2.00 12.14 -1.75
C VAL A 506 -1.40 13.48 -2.14
N LEU A 507 -0.45 13.44 -3.07
CA LEU A 507 0.10 14.64 -3.69
C LEU A 507 -0.87 15.23 -4.74
N ARG A 508 -1.06 16.54 -4.71
CA ARG A 508 -1.84 17.32 -5.67
C ARG A 508 -1.01 18.46 -6.23
N TRP A 509 -0.34 18.14 -7.32
CA TRP A 509 0.51 19.07 -8.03
C TRP A 509 0.33 18.91 -9.54
N GLN A 510 0.41 20.04 -10.24
CA GLN A 510 0.43 20.08 -11.68
C GLN A 510 1.60 20.91 -12.18
N ASP A 511 2.31 20.38 -13.17
CA ASP A 511 3.47 21.01 -13.77
C ASP A 511 3.04 21.91 -14.93
N PHE A 512 2.75 23.18 -14.62
CA PHE A 512 2.49 24.20 -15.63
C PHE A 512 3.72 25.04 -15.98
N GLN A 513 4.94 24.58 -15.63
CA GLN A 513 6.13 25.33 -16.00
C GLN A 513 6.16 25.48 -17.53
N HIS A 514 6.06 26.74 -17.98
CA HIS A 514 6.06 27.13 -19.40
C HIS A 514 4.77 26.81 -20.19
N ALA A 515 3.68 26.40 -19.54
CA ALA A 515 2.38 26.24 -20.19
C ALA A 515 1.75 27.61 -20.51
N GLN A 516 1.48 27.88 -21.80
CA GLN A 516 0.85 29.13 -22.22
C GLN A 516 -0.57 29.24 -21.65
N GLY A 517 -0.92 30.43 -21.15
CA GLY A 517 -2.26 30.70 -20.61
C GLY A 517 -2.47 30.24 -19.17
N TYR A 518 -1.47 29.62 -18.53
CA TYR A 518 -1.54 29.22 -17.12
C TYR A 518 -0.65 30.11 -16.23
N LEU A 519 -1.09 30.33 -15.00
CA LEU A 519 -0.32 30.96 -13.93
C LEU A 519 -0.47 30.13 -12.66
N THR A 520 0.66 29.75 -12.08
CA THR A 520 0.71 29.07 -10.78
C THR A 520 1.56 29.85 -9.79
N HIS A 521 1.10 29.95 -8.55
CA HIS A 521 1.90 30.51 -7.46
C HIS A 521 1.51 29.88 -6.13
N LEU A 522 2.47 29.89 -5.20
CA LEU A 522 2.25 29.42 -3.83
C LEU A 522 1.67 30.53 -2.97
N GLU A 523 0.62 30.21 -2.23
CA GLU A 523 -0.01 31.16 -1.30
C GLU A 523 0.95 31.49 -0.15
N GLY A 524 1.08 32.79 0.18
CA GLY A 524 1.92 33.25 1.28
C GLY A 524 3.44 33.21 1.04
N VAL A 525 3.90 32.70 -0.10
CA VAL A 525 5.32 32.66 -0.47
C VAL A 525 5.61 33.75 -1.51
N SER A 526 6.20 34.87 -1.08
CA SER A 526 6.55 35.99 -1.97
C SER A 526 7.92 35.84 -2.63
N GLU A 527 8.82 35.05 -2.05
CA GLU A 527 10.17 34.83 -2.56
C GLU A 527 10.18 33.85 -3.74
N LEU A 528 10.50 34.35 -4.94
CA LEU A 528 10.60 33.54 -6.16
C LEU A 528 11.58 32.37 -6.03
N THR A 529 12.64 32.54 -5.24
CA THR A 529 13.63 31.51 -4.94
C THR A 529 13.04 30.35 -4.14
N GLU A 530 12.21 30.65 -3.14
CA GLU A 530 11.54 29.63 -2.32
C GLU A 530 10.48 28.89 -3.14
N GLN A 531 9.69 29.61 -3.93
CA GLN A 531 8.75 28.98 -4.87
C GLN A 531 9.46 28.01 -5.80
N SER A 532 10.54 28.46 -6.45
CA SER A 532 11.34 27.65 -7.38
C SER A 532 11.89 26.38 -6.71
N ARG A 533 12.33 26.47 -5.46
CA ARG A 533 12.83 25.31 -4.69
C ARG A 533 11.74 24.27 -4.45
N ILE A 534 10.53 24.70 -4.07
CA ILE A 534 9.40 23.79 -3.86
C ILE A 534 9.01 23.12 -5.19
N TYR A 535 8.91 23.87 -6.29
CA TYR A 535 8.64 23.29 -7.60
C TYR A 535 9.69 22.24 -8.01
N GLN A 536 10.98 22.55 -7.88
CA GLN A 536 12.06 21.60 -8.19
C GLN A 536 11.96 20.33 -7.32
N ARG A 537 11.60 20.48 -6.05
CA ARG A 537 11.40 19.35 -5.14
C ARG A 537 10.22 18.48 -5.57
N LEU A 538 9.07 19.07 -5.91
CA LEU A 538 7.90 18.36 -6.40
C LEU A 538 8.19 17.65 -7.72
N ASN A 539 8.89 18.31 -8.64
CA ASN A 539 9.30 17.73 -9.90
C ASN A 539 10.20 16.52 -9.70
N THR A 540 11.22 16.65 -8.83
CA THR A 540 12.11 15.53 -8.47
C THR A 540 11.34 14.37 -7.85
N LEU A 541 10.39 14.66 -6.96
CA LEU A 541 9.57 13.64 -6.31
C LEU A 541 8.70 12.89 -7.32
N CYS A 542 8.04 13.60 -8.24
CA CYS A 542 7.12 12.98 -9.19
C CYS A 542 7.81 12.22 -10.32
N HIS A 543 9.09 12.50 -10.58
CA HIS A 543 9.90 11.76 -11.56
C HIS A 543 10.81 10.71 -10.91
N ASP A 544 10.65 10.46 -9.60
CA ASP A 544 11.37 9.39 -8.93
C ASP A 544 10.86 8.03 -9.43
N PRO A 545 11.73 7.14 -9.93
CA PRO A 545 11.33 5.85 -10.49
C PRO A 545 10.69 4.91 -9.46
N ARG A 546 10.77 5.22 -8.16
CA ARG A 546 10.07 4.44 -7.11
C ARG A 546 8.57 4.71 -7.09
N VAL A 547 8.14 5.87 -7.59
CA VAL A 547 6.73 6.32 -7.54
C VAL A 547 6.11 6.51 -8.93
N CYS A 548 6.96 6.59 -9.95
CA CYS A 548 6.57 6.90 -11.32
C CYS A 548 6.96 5.78 -12.29
N PHE A 549 6.07 5.47 -13.22
CA PHE A 549 6.30 4.56 -14.33
C PHE A 549 5.50 4.99 -15.56
N GLU A 550 5.77 4.36 -16.71
CA GLU A 550 5.17 4.72 -18.00
C GLU A 550 4.45 3.55 -18.65
N TYR A 551 3.28 3.82 -19.22
CA TYR A 551 2.63 2.96 -20.19
C TYR A 551 3.00 3.39 -21.61
N ARG A 552 3.43 2.43 -22.43
CA ARG A 552 3.51 2.63 -23.89
C ARG A 552 2.24 2.09 -24.52
N LEU A 553 1.29 2.97 -24.80
CA LEU A 553 -0.04 2.62 -25.29
C LEU A 553 0.00 2.18 -26.75
N GLN A 554 -0.67 1.07 -27.03
CA GLN A 554 -0.85 0.50 -28.37
C GLN A 554 -2.28 0.75 -28.85
N THR A 555 -2.48 0.73 -30.18
CA THR A 555 -3.83 0.76 -30.75
C THR A 555 -4.71 -0.34 -30.13
N GLY A 556 -5.87 0.06 -29.61
CA GLY A 556 -6.83 -0.80 -28.92
C GLY A 556 -6.63 -0.94 -27.41
N ASP A 557 -5.57 -0.37 -26.84
CA ASP A 557 -5.41 -0.33 -25.39
C ASP A 557 -6.46 0.59 -24.74
N LEU A 558 -6.95 0.17 -23.57
CA LEU A 558 -7.79 0.99 -22.70
C LEU A 558 -7.11 1.17 -21.34
N LEU A 559 -6.73 2.40 -21.02
CA LEU A 559 -6.16 2.78 -19.73
C LEU A 559 -7.24 3.37 -18.84
N LEU A 560 -7.45 2.80 -17.66
CA LEU A 560 -8.32 3.31 -16.63
C LEU A 560 -7.47 3.87 -15.50
N VAL A 561 -7.80 5.06 -14.97
CA VAL A 561 -6.97 5.71 -13.95
C VAL A 561 -7.81 6.26 -12.82
N ASN A 562 -7.34 6.04 -11.59
CA ASN A 562 -7.88 6.59 -10.38
C ASN A 562 -7.38 8.02 -10.24
N ASN A 563 -8.22 8.96 -10.64
CA ASN A 563 -7.88 10.37 -10.60
C ASN A 563 -7.70 10.90 -9.17
N LEU A 564 -8.24 10.22 -8.14
CA LEU A 564 -8.10 10.65 -6.73
C LEU A 564 -6.74 10.34 -6.10
N THR A 565 -5.96 9.41 -6.66
CA THR A 565 -4.69 8.97 -6.05
C THR A 565 -3.53 8.92 -7.03
N THR A 566 -3.74 9.39 -8.24
CA THR A 566 -2.76 9.30 -9.33
C THR A 566 -2.53 10.70 -9.90
N LEU A 567 -1.27 11.00 -10.22
CA LEU A 567 -0.93 12.07 -11.16
C LEU A 567 -0.50 11.42 -12.48
N GLN A 568 -0.65 12.13 -13.58
CA GLN A 568 -0.40 11.60 -14.91
C GLN A 568 0.15 12.65 -15.87
N ALA A 569 0.86 12.21 -16.90
CA ALA A 569 1.23 13.02 -18.05
C ALA A 569 1.09 12.21 -19.33
N SER A 570 0.83 12.88 -20.44
CA SER A 570 0.76 12.27 -21.76
C SER A 570 1.76 12.93 -22.71
N HIS A 571 2.57 12.11 -23.37
CA HIS A 571 3.59 12.54 -24.30
C HIS A 571 3.45 11.81 -25.63
N THR A 572 3.11 12.56 -26.68
CA THR A 572 2.93 12.01 -28.02
C THR A 572 4.17 12.23 -28.89
N SER A 573 4.66 11.16 -29.51
CA SER A 573 5.76 11.23 -30.48
C SER A 573 5.27 11.48 -31.91
N SER A 574 3.95 11.44 -32.15
CA SER A 574 3.37 11.37 -33.49
C SER A 574 2.09 12.19 -33.62
N MET A 575 1.95 12.91 -34.74
CA MET A 575 0.73 13.64 -35.09
C MET A 575 -0.43 12.70 -35.46
N HIS A 576 -0.14 11.42 -35.68
CA HIS A 576 -1.11 10.39 -36.02
C HIS A 576 -1.69 9.66 -34.81
N ASN A 577 -1.21 9.99 -33.60
CA ASN A 577 -1.78 9.43 -32.39
C ASN A 577 -3.18 10.01 -32.17
N GLU A 578 -4.14 9.13 -31.87
CA GLU A 578 -5.52 9.49 -31.56
C GLU A 578 -5.99 8.69 -30.35
N TYR A 579 -6.61 9.37 -29.39
CA TYR A 579 -7.24 8.73 -28.25
C TYR A 579 -8.55 9.41 -27.87
N TRP A 580 -9.41 8.62 -27.23
CA TRP A 580 -10.66 9.09 -26.64
C TRP A 580 -10.55 9.09 -25.12
N SER A 581 -11.06 10.13 -24.48
CA SER A 581 -11.13 10.22 -23.02
C SER A 581 -12.57 10.41 -22.56
N ILE A 582 -12.93 9.73 -21.47
CA ILE A 582 -14.23 9.83 -20.81
C ILE A 582 -14.07 9.77 -19.29
N HIS A 583 -14.73 10.67 -18.58
CA HIS A 583 -14.61 10.81 -17.12
C HIS A 583 -15.91 10.46 -16.42
N LEU A 584 -15.83 9.69 -15.34
CA LEU A 584 -17.01 9.45 -14.50
C LEU A 584 -17.35 10.69 -13.70
N GLN A 585 -18.64 11.01 -13.65
CA GLN A 585 -19.14 12.00 -12.73
C GLN A 585 -18.86 11.56 -11.28
N PRO A 586 -18.44 12.46 -10.38
CA PRO A 586 -18.29 12.15 -8.97
C PRO A 586 -19.62 11.72 -8.35
N ASP A 587 -19.56 10.74 -7.43
CA ASP A 587 -20.75 10.21 -6.74
C ASP A 587 -21.39 11.21 -5.76
N SER A 588 -20.78 12.39 -5.57
CA SER A 588 -21.29 13.40 -4.65
C SER A 588 -22.68 13.91 -5.08
N ILE A 589 -23.60 13.94 -4.11
CA ILE A 589 -24.92 14.58 -4.24
C ILE A 589 -24.81 16.09 -4.45
N ASN A 590 -23.68 16.69 -4.05
CA ASN A 590 -23.40 18.11 -4.22
C ASN A 590 -22.67 18.38 -5.53
N SER A 591 -22.37 17.35 -6.33
CA SER A 591 -21.62 17.54 -7.57
C SER A 591 -22.32 18.54 -8.51
N PRO A 592 -21.58 19.46 -9.16
CA PRO A 592 -22.15 20.46 -10.06
C PRO A 592 -22.90 19.85 -11.25
N TRP A 593 -22.55 18.62 -11.63
CA TRP A 593 -23.16 17.93 -12.75
C TRP A 593 -24.45 17.18 -12.40
N GLN A 594 -24.82 17.10 -11.11
CA GLN A 594 -26.08 16.50 -10.71
C GLN A 594 -27.26 17.30 -11.29
N PRO A 595 -28.33 16.65 -11.78
CA PRO A 595 -29.46 17.33 -12.41
C PRO A 595 -30.05 18.47 -11.55
N HIS A 596 -30.11 18.30 -10.23
CA HIS A 596 -30.63 19.32 -9.30
C HIS A 596 -29.67 20.46 -8.97
N ASN A 597 -28.37 20.33 -9.31
CA ASN A 597 -27.35 21.35 -9.05
C ASN A 597 -26.98 22.16 -10.28
N ARG A 598 -27.31 21.66 -11.49
CA ARG A 598 -27.07 22.36 -12.76
C ARG A 598 -27.73 23.74 -12.70
N ILE A 599 -26.91 24.79 -12.74
CA ILE A 599 -27.40 26.16 -12.84
C ILE A 599 -28.03 26.29 -14.21
N VAL A 600 -29.36 26.45 -14.27
CA VAL A 600 -29.99 26.98 -15.47
C VAL A 600 -29.62 28.45 -15.50
N GLU A 601 -28.61 28.83 -16.28
CA GLU A 601 -28.48 30.22 -16.70
C GLU A 601 -29.73 30.54 -17.49
N GLN A 602 -30.73 31.12 -16.83
CA GLN A 602 -31.79 31.84 -17.50
C GLN A 602 -31.12 32.92 -18.33
N ALA A 603 -31.30 32.83 -19.64
CA ALA A 603 -30.80 33.77 -20.62
C ALA A 603 -31.15 35.22 -20.24
N GLU A 604 -30.21 35.95 -19.66
CA GLU A 604 -30.16 37.41 -19.77
C GLU A 604 -29.42 37.79 -21.06
N LEU A 605 -29.99 37.37 -22.19
CA LEU A 605 -29.69 37.90 -23.52
C LEU A 605 -31.03 38.03 -24.24
N THR A 606 -31.81 39.06 -23.87
CA THR A 606 -32.58 39.95 -24.76
C THR A 606 -33.63 40.73 -23.95
N SER A 607 -33.36 42.01 -23.67
CA SER A 607 -34.34 43.10 -23.89
C SER A 607 -33.63 44.45 -23.79
N ALA A 608 -33.09 44.87 -24.93
CA ALA A 608 -33.28 46.24 -25.40
C ALA A 608 -34.56 46.26 -26.23
#